data_AF-A0A059EA77-F1
#
_entry.id   AF-A0A059EA77-F1
#
_cell.length_a   1.000
_cell.length_b   1.000
_cell.length_c   1.000
_cell.angle_alpha   90.00
_cell.angle_beta   90.00
_cell.angle_gamma   90.00
#
_symmetry.space_group_name_H-M   'P 1'
#
loop_
_entity.id
_entity.type
_entity.pdbx_description
1 polymer ?
#
loop_
_entity_poly.entity_id
_entity_poly.type
_entity_poly.pdbx_seq_one_letter_code
_entity_poly.pdbx_strand_id
1 'polypeptide(L)' 'MGRIIGKLAIATIAFAAGITWAIIAEANDAGVPLTSLIGL' A
#
# COMPACT_ATOMS: atom_id res chain seq x y z
N MET A 1 -27.42 5.66 -0.07
CA MET A 1 -26.16 6.04 0.61
C MET A 1 -25.12 4.90 0.65
N GLY A 2 -25.51 3.63 0.93
CA GLY A 2 -24.54 2.52 1.06
C GLY A 2 -23.64 2.25 -0.16
N ARG A 3 -24.11 2.51 -1.38
CA ARG A 3 -23.31 2.34 -2.62
C ARG A 3 -22.15 3.33 -2.76
N ILE A 4 -22.24 4.51 -2.14
CA ILE A 4 -21.18 5.53 -2.16
C ILE A 4 -20.14 5.20 -1.09
N ILE A 5 -20.59 4.82 0.11
CA ILE A 5 -19.70 4.39 1.21
C ILE A 5 -18.86 3.18 0.78
N GLY A 6 -19.46 2.18 0.11
CA GLY A 6 -18.72 1.03 -0.42
C GLY A 6 -17.66 1.41 -1.47
N LYS A 7 -17.94 2.37 -2.35
CA LYS A 7 -16.97 2.87 -3.33
C LYS A 7 -15.81 3.62 -2.68
N LEU A 8 -16.09 4.44 -1.66
CA LEU A 8 -15.06 5.14 -0.90
C LEU A 8 -14.16 4.17 -0.15
N ALA A 9 -14.71 3.12 0.47
CA ALA A 9 -13.91 2.09 1.13
C ALA A 9 -12.95 1.38 0.15
N ILE A 10 -13.43 0.99 -1.02
CA ILE A 10 -12.60 0.36 -2.06
C ILE A 10 -11.53 1.34 -2.56
N ALA A 11 -11.87 2.61 -2.76
CA ALA A 11 -10.91 3.63 -3.17
C ALA A 11 -9.80 3.83 -2.15
N THR A 12 -10.13 3.86 -0.85
CA THR A 12 -9.14 3.96 0.23
C THR A 12 -8.23 2.74 0.28
N ILE A 13 -8.77 1.52 0.12
CA ILE A 13 -7.98 0.28 0.09
C ILE A 13 -7.02 0.30 -1.12
N ALA A 14 -7.51 0.66 -2.30
CA ALA A 14 -6.69 0.76 -3.50
C ALA A 14 -5.58 1.82 -3.36
N PHE A 15 -5.89 2.96 -2.73
CA PHE A 15 -4.92 4.00 -2.44
C PHE A 15 -3.83 3.53 -1.48
N ALA A 16 -4.21 2.90 -0.36
CA ALA A 16 -3.27 2.36 0.60
C ALA A 16 -2.37 1.28 -0.03
N ALA A 17 -2.96 0.36 -0.80
CA ALA A 17 -2.21 -0.67 -1.51
C ALA A 17 -1.21 -0.07 -2.52
N GLY A 18 -1.59 1.01 -3.21
CA GLY A 18 -0.71 1.74 -4.12
C GLY A 18 0.50 2.34 -3.41
N ILE A 19 0.31 3.00 -2.27
CA ILE A 19 1.41 3.55 -1.45
C ILE A 19 2.31 2.42 -0.94
N THR A 20 1.72 1.34 -0.41
CA THR A 20 2.49 0.18 0.07
C THR A 20 3.36 -0.41 -1.05
N TRP A 21 2.82 -0.56 -2.26
CA TRP A 21 3.58 -1.09 -3.38
C TRP A 21 4.70 -0.16 -3.83
N ALA A 22 4.48 1.16 -3.80
CA ALA A 22 5.51 2.14 -4.12
C ALA A 22 6.71 2.04 -3.16
N ILE A 23 6.46 1.91 -1.86
CA ILE A 23 7.50 1.74 -0.83
C ILE A 23 8.26 0.43 -1.05
N ILE A 24 7.56 -0.67 -1.35
CA ILE A 24 8.17 -1.97 -1.63
C ILE A 24 9.05 -1.90 -2.87
N ALA A 25 8.58 -1.27 -3.95
CA ALA A 25 9.34 -1.10 -5.18
C ALA A 25 10.60 -0.27 -4.96
N GLU A 26 10.48 0.86 -4.25
CA GLU A 26 11.61 1.72 -3.90
C GLU A 26 12.67 0.98 -3.06
N ALA A 27 12.23 0.21 -2.05
CA ALA A 27 13.12 -0.58 -1.23
C ALA A 27 13.81 -1.70 -2.02
N ASN A 28 13.08 -2.35 -2.93
CA ASN A 28 13.64 -3.37 -3.82
C ASN A 28 14.69 -2.78 -4.78
N ASP A 29 14.45 -1.60 -5.34
CA ASP A 29 15.40 -0.89 -6.20
C ASP A 29 16.64 -0.43 -5.41
N ALA A 30 16.47 -0.06 -4.14
CA ALA A 30 17.56 0.31 -3.25
C ALA A 30 18.32 -0.91 -2.67
N GLY A 31 17.90 -2.15 -2.99
CA GLY A 31 18.49 -3.37 -2.43
C GLY A 31 18.27 -3.54 -0.92
N VAL A 32 17.28 -2.84 -0.36
CA VAL A 32 16.93 -2.90 1.05
C VAL A 32 16.04 -4.12 1.30
N PRO A 33 16.41 -5.03 2.23
CA PRO A 33 15.61 -6.20 2.53
C PRO A 33 14.21 -5.80 3.01
N LEU A 34 13.15 -6.36 2.41
CA LEU A 34 11.77 -6.01 2.81
C LEU A 34 11.50 -6.29 4.29
N THR A 35 12.21 -7.23 4.93
CA THR A 35 12.12 -7.50 6.38
C THR A 35 12.43 -6.26 7.22
N SER A 36 13.34 -5.38 6.77
CA SER A 36 13.65 -4.15 7.50
C SER A 36 12.54 -3.10 7.41
N LEU A 37 11.65 -3.19 6.42
CA LEU A 37 10.48 -2.30 6.31
C LEU A 37 9.36 -2.67 7.29
N ILE A 38 9.29 -3.96 7.66
CA ILE A 38 8.24 -4.50 8.53
C ILE A 38 8.66 -4.52 10.00
N GLY A 39 9.91 -4.13 10.29
CA GLY A 39 10.47 -4.11 11.66
C GLY A 39 10.61 -5.49 12.29
N LEU A 40 10.67 -6.56 11.47
CA LEU A 40 10.88 -7.95 11.90
C LEU A 40 12.37 -8.31 11.95
#